data_AF-A0A0Q6QX70-F1
#
_entry.id   AF-A0A0Q6QX70-F1
#
_cell.length_a   1.000
_cell.length_b   1.000
_cell.length_c   1.000
_cell.angle_alpha   90.00
_cell.angle_beta   90.00
_cell.angle_gamma   90.00
#
_symmetry.space_group_name_H-M   'P 1'
#
loop_
_entity.id
_entity.type
_entity.pdbx_description
1 polymer ?
#
loop_
_entity_poly.entity_id
_entity_poly.type
_entity_poly.pdbx_seq_one_letter_code
_entity_poly.pdbx_strand_id
1 'polypeptide(L)'
;MLSEHRDEAAASAFFARTIKNNGWPEKVVLDKSGANLAGLHNINWLLLLRGWFWLIEILQVKYLNNMIEQDHRFIKKLTRPMKGFNQIPQQHD
;
A
#
# COMPACT_ATOMS: atom_id res chain seq x y z
N MET A 1 -13.30 9.87 10.29
CA MET A 1 -11.84 9.60 10.40
C MET A 1 -11.65 8.09 10.29
N LEU A 2 -10.75 7.64 9.41
CA LEU A 2 -10.39 6.21 9.37
C LEU A 2 -9.65 5.86 10.67
N SER A 3 -9.97 4.70 11.23
CA SER A 3 -9.34 4.19 12.46
C SER A 3 -8.02 3.53 12.08
N GLU A 4 -6.98 3.70 12.91
CA GLU A 4 -5.66 3.07 12.71
C GLU A 4 -5.76 1.57 12.44
N HIS A 5 -6.71 0.88 13.10
CA HIS A 5 -6.94 -0.55 12.92
C HIS A 5 -7.53 -0.88 11.54
N ARG A 6 -8.34 0.01 10.96
CA ARG A 6 -8.86 -0.15 9.58
C ARG A 6 -7.75 0.04 8.57
N ASP A 7 -6.84 0.97 8.82
CA ASP A 7 -5.72 1.25 7.92
C ASP A 7 -4.73 0.09 7.88
N GLU A 8 -4.46 -0.55 9.02
CA GLU A 8 -3.62 -1.76 9.10
C GLU A 8 -4.25 -2.96 8.38
N ALA A 9 -5.55 -3.21 8.59
CA ALA A 9 -6.25 -4.30 7.92
C ALA A 9 -6.26 -4.10 6.38
N ALA A 10 -6.46 -2.86 5.93
CA ALA A 10 -6.39 -2.50 4.52
C ALA A 10 -4.99 -2.71 3.94
N ALA A 11 -3.94 -2.29 4.65
CA ALA A 11 -2.55 -2.50 4.24
C ALA A 11 -2.20 -3.99 4.14
N SER A 12 -2.58 -4.79 5.13
CA SER A 12 -2.38 -6.25 5.14
C SER A 12 -3.02 -6.92 3.91
N ALA A 13 -4.27 -6.56 3.62
CA ALA A 13 -5.00 -7.08 2.46
C ALA A 13 -4.36 -6.64 1.13
N PHE A 14 -3.89 -5.39 1.05
CA PHE A 14 -3.17 -4.88 -0.11
C PHE A 14 -1.89 -5.69 -0.39
N PHE A 15 -1.07 -5.93 0.62
CA PHE A 15 0.16 -6.71 0.44
C PHE A 15 -0.11 -8.17 0.07
N ALA A 16 -1.08 -8.82 0.72
CA ALA A 16 -1.47 -10.19 0.38
C ALA A 16 -1.88 -10.29 -1.11
N ARG A 17 -2.67 -9.33 -1.60
CA ARG A 17 -3.07 -9.28 -3.02
C ARG A 17 -1.89 -8.99 -3.95
N THR A 18 -1.00 -8.08 -3.55
CA THR A 18 0.15 -7.66 -4.36
C THR A 18 1.13 -8.81 -4.55
N ILE A 19 1.46 -9.53 -3.47
CA ILE A 19 2.33 -10.70 -3.48
C ILE A 19 1.71 -11.82 -4.33
N LYS A 20 0.40 -12.06 -4.19
CA LYS A 20 -0.30 -13.05 -5.01
C LYS A 20 -0.20 -12.75 -6.51
N ASN A 21 -0.23 -11.48 -6.89
CA ASN A 21 -0.24 -11.08 -8.30
C ASN A 21 1.16 -10.94 -8.91
N ASN A 22 2.15 -10.52 -8.12
CA ASN A 22 3.48 -10.16 -8.62
C ASN A 22 4.58 -11.16 -8.20
N GLY A 23 4.26 -12.14 -7.35
CA GLY A 23 5.22 -13.07 -6.78
C GLY A 23 5.81 -12.61 -5.45
N TRP A 24 6.69 -13.45 -4.90
CA TRP A 24 7.28 -13.25 -3.58
C TRP A 24 8.47 -12.28 -3.64
N PRO A 25 8.41 -11.10 -2.98
CA PRO A 25 9.54 -10.18 -2.93
C PRO A 25 10.54 -10.60 -1.85
N GLU A 26 11.83 -10.41 -2.13
CA GLU A 26 12.87 -10.52 -1.09
C GLU A 26 12.85 -9.30 -0.16
N LYS A 27 12.68 -8.10 -0.73
CA LYS A 27 12.71 -6.82 -0.02
C LYS A 27 11.56 -5.93 -0.45
N VAL A 28 11.00 -5.19 0.50
CA VAL A 28 9.97 -4.18 0.25
C VAL A 28 10.41 -2.85 0.85
N VAL A 29 10.41 -1.82 0.02
CA VAL A 29 10.63 -0.44 0.46
C VAL A 29 9.29 0.17 0.83
N LEU A 30 9.19 0.71 2.05
CA LEU A 30 8.00 1.38 2.55
C LEU A 30 8.24 2.87 2.75
N ASP A 31 7.16 3.62 2.62
CA ASP A 31 7.08 4.97 3.14
C ASP A 31 6.97 4.95 4.68
N LYS A 32 6.91 6.13 5.30
CA LYS A 32 6.83 6.27 6.77
C LYS A 32 5.44 5.96 7.34
N SER A 33 4.59 5.23 6.62
CA SER A 33 3.25 4.87 7.08
C SER A 33 3.29 3.72 8.09
N GLY A 34 2.76 3.97 9.30
CA GLY A 34 2.65 2.94 10.35
C GLY A 34 1.77 1.77 9.93
N ALA A 35 0.66 2.02 9.21
CA ALA A 35 -0.24 0.99 8.73
C ALA A 35 0.43 0.05 7.71
N ASN A 36 1.27 0.58 6.81
CA ASN A 36 2.01 -0.23 5.84
C ASN A 36 3.02 -1.14 6.54
N LEU A 37 3.73 -0.61 7.54
CA LEU A 37 4.68 -1.38 8.34
C LEU A 37 3.97 -2.51 9.09
N ALA A 38 2.87 -2.21 9.77
CA ALA A 38 2.06 -3.20 10.48
C ALA A 38 1.51 -4.28 9.53
N GLY A 39 1.02 -3.86 8.35
CA GLY A 39 0.53 -4.78 7.33
C GLY A 39 1.58 -5.78 6.85
N LEU A 40 2.82 -5.34 6.62
CA LEU A 40 3.90 -6.25 6.22
C LEU A 40 4.37 -7.14 7.37
N HIS A 41 4.41 -6.64 8.60
CA HIS A 41 4.71 -7.46 9.78
C HIS A 41 3.68 -8.56 9.99
N ASN A 42 2.39 -8.27 9.79
CA ASN A 42 1.33 -9.28 9.88
C ASN A 42 1.53 -10.41 8.86
N ILE A 43 1.96 -10.08 7.63
CA ILE A 43 2.30 -11.09 6.63
C ILE A 43 3.49 -11.94 7.09
N ASN A 44 4.57 -11.33 7.56
CA ASN A 44 5.73 -12.07 8.08
C ASN A 44 5.35 -12.98 9.28
N TRP A 45 4.53 -12.48 10.20
CA TRP A 45 4.03 -13.28 11.33
C TRP A 45 3.19 -14.47 10.90
N LEU A 46 2.27 -14.26 9.94
CA LEU A 46 1.45 -15.33 9.40
C LEU A 46 2.31 -16.45 8.77
N LEU A 47 3.42 -16.09 8.14
CA LEU A 47 4.35 -17.03 7.52
C LEU A 47 5.15 -17.82 8.54
N LEU A 48 5.67 -17.14 9.57
CA LEU A 48 6.33 -17.80 10.69
C LEU A 48 5.41 -18.83 11.36
N LEU A 49 4.15 -18.47 11.62
CA LEU A 49 3.15 -19.37 12.19
C LEU A 49 2.84 -20.58 11.28
N ARG A 50 3.07 -20.45 9.97
CA ARG A 50 2.92 -21.52 8.98
C ARG A 50 4.22 -22.31 8.75
N GLY A 51 5.28 -22.05 9.51
CA GLY A 51 6.58 -22.72 9.39
C GLY A 51 7.42 -22.24 8.20
N TRP A 52 7.10 -21.07 7.64
CA TRP A 52 7.84 -20.48 6.54
C TRP A 52 8.82 -19.41 7.05
N PHE A 53 10.10 -19.59 6.74
CA PHE A 53 11.18 -18.74 7.26
C PHE A 53 11.74 -17.74 6.25
N TRP A 54 11.32 -17.81 4.99
CA TRP A 54 11.74 -16.84 3.97
C TRP A 54 10.85 -15.60 4.05
N LEU A 55 11.15 -14.75 5.04
CA LEU A 55 10.43 -13.51 5.35
C LEU A 55 10.84 -12.35 4.43
N ILE A 56 9.97 -11.35 4.34
CA ILE A 56 10.23 -10.12 3.57
C ILE A 56 11.07 -9.17 4.40
N GLU A 57 12.17 -8.67 3.84
CA GLU A 57 12.97 -7.59 4.44
C GLU A 57 12.28 -6.24 4.23
N ILE A 58 12.07 -5.48 5.32
CA ILE A 58 11.36 -4.19 5.29
C ILE A 58 12.38 -3.05 5.33
N LEU A 59 12.36 -2.19 4.32
CA LEU A 59 13.29 -1.06 4.20
C LEU A 59 12.56 0.28 4.28
N GLN A 60 12.97 1.13 5.22
CA GLN A 60 12.51 2.52 5.35
C GLN A 60 13.67 3.51 5.10
N VAL A 61 14.15 3.55 3.86
CA VAL A 61 15.29 4.40 3.47
C VAL A 61 14.79 5.72 2.88
N LYS A 62 15.28 6.85 3.42
CA LYS A 62 14.87 8.20 3.01
C LYS A 62 14.94 8.43 1.50
N TYR A 63 16.03 7.99 0.86
CA TYR A 63 16.22 8.17 -0.58
C TYR A 63 15.20 7.36 -1.40
N LEU A 64 14.94 6.10 -1.03
CA LEU A 64 13.97 5.26 -1.73
C LEU A 64 12.52 5.73 -1.48
N ASN A 65 12.25 6.30 -0.31
CA ASN A 65 10.98 6.96 -0.02
C ASN A 65 10.72 8.17 -0.96
N ASN A 66 11.75 8.94 -1.33
CA ASN A 66 11.57 10.03 -2.28
C ASN A 66 11.11 9.54 -3.66
N MET A 67 11.54 8.35 -4.09
CA MET A 67 11.11 7.72 -5.33
C MET A 67 9.63 7.31 -5.25
N ILE A 68 9.23 6.65 -4.16
CA ILE A 68 7.82 6.30 -3.90
C ILE A 68 6.94 7.56 -3.91
N GLU A 69 7.39 8.64 -3.27
CA GLU A 69 6.66 9.91 -3.27
C GLU A 69 6.55 10.55 -4.66
N GLN A 70 7.57 10.39 -5.51
CA GLN A 70 7.54 10.86 -6.90
C GLN A 70 6.50 10.08 -7.71
N ASP A 71 6.49 8.76 -7.61
CA ASP A 71 5.50 7.90 -8.29
C ASP A 71 4.07 8.25 -7.86
N HIS A 72 3.85 8.45 -6.56
CA HIS A 72 2.57 8.91 -6.04
C HIS A 72 2.15 10.26 -6.65
N ARG A 73 3.07 11.21 -6.82
CA ARG A 73 2.78 12.51 -7.46
C ARG A 73 2.38 12.33 -8.92
N PHE A 74 3.07 11.44 -9.65
CA PHE A 74 2.76 11.15 -11.04
C PHE A 74 1.35 10.55 -11.19
N ILE A 75 1.03 9.50 -10.42
CA ILE A 75 -0.30 8.84 -10.43
C ILE A 75 -1.41 9.84 -10.04
N LYS A 76 -1.17 10.66 -9.01
CA LYS A 76 -2.12 11.70 -8.60
C LYS A 76 -2.32 12.76 -9.69
N LYS A 77 -1.26 13.14 -10.41
CA LYS A 77 -1.35 14.10 -11.53
C LYS A 77 -2.21 13.54 -12.66
N LEU A 78 -2.06 12.26 -12.98
CA LEU A 78 -2.87 11.59 -14.01
C LEU A 78 -4.34 11.47 -13.61
N THR A 79 -4.62 11.13 -12.34
CA THR A 79 -5.98 10.85 -11.87
C THR A 79 -6.80 12.09 -11.48
N ARG A 80 -6.14 13.19 -11.08
CA ARG A 80 -6.81 14.47 -10.72
C ARG A 80 -7.81 14.99 -11.77
N PRO A 81 -7.49 15.09 -13.08
CA PRO A 81 -8.44 15.60 -14.08
C PRO A 81 -9.64 14.67 -14.32
N MET A 82 -9.52 13.37 -14.00
CA MET A 82 -10.58 12.38 -14.21
C MET A 82 -11.64 12.37 -13.10
N LYS A 83 -11.46 13.14 -12.02
CA LYS A 83 -12.43 13.20 -10.92
C LYS A 83 -13.81 13.74 -11.31
N GLY A 84 -13.89 14.54 -12.38
CA GLY A 84 -15.16 15.10 -12.90
C GLY A 84 -15.90 14.19 -13.89
N PHE A 85 -15.27 13.10 -14.36
CA PHE A 85 -15.79 12.30 -15.47
C PHE A 85 -17.05 11.47 -15.12
N ASN A 86 -17.41 11.40 -13.83
CA ASN A 86 -18.61 10.72 -13.32
C ASN A 86 -19.62 11.68 -12.66
N GLN A 87 -19.51 12.99 -12.88
CA GLN A 87 -20.56 13.91 -12.44
C GLN A 87 -21.66 13.92 -13.50
N ILE A 88 -22.75 13.17 -13.25
CA ILE A 88 -24.02 13.31 -13.98
C ILE A 88 -24.45 14.78 -13.82
N PRO A 89 -24.80 15.51 -14.90
CA PRO A 89 -25.30 16.88 -14.76
C PRO A 89 -26.55 16.83 -13.88
N GLN A 90 -26.48 17.45 -12.70
CA GLN A 90 -27.68 17.71 -11.91
C GLN A 90 -28.46 18.76 -12.69
N GLN A 91 -29.51 18.32 -13.40
CA GLN A 91 -30.50 19.23 -13.97
C GLN A 91 -31.19 19.91 -12.78
N HIS A 92 -31.02 21.23 -12.69
CA HIS A 92 -31.85 22.06 -11.82
C HIS A 92 -33.16 22.31 -12.57
N ASP A 93 -34.23 21.67 -12.09
CA ASP A 93 -35.61 22.10 -12.33
C ASP A 93 -36.02 23.16 -11.29
#